data_AF-A0A948HYQ8-F1
#
_entry.id   AF-A0A948HYQ8-F1
#
_cell.length_a   1.000
_cell.length_b   1.000
_cell.length_c   1.000
_cell.angle_alpha   90.00
_cell.angle_beta   90.00
_cell.angle_gamma   90.00
#
_symmetry.space_group_name_H-M   'P 1'
#
loop_
_entity.id
_entity.type
_entity.pdbx_description
1 polymer ?
#
loop_
_entity_poly.entity_id
_entity_poly.type
_entity_poly.pdbx_seq_one_letter_code
_entity_poly.pdbx_strand_id
1 'polypeptide(L)' 'MAQITIYLDDELIQQVKQSAAEAKVSQSQWIADLIRQHCHTDWPLAVRELAGSWNVFPEQ' A
#
# COMPACT_ATOMS: atom_id res chain seq x y z
N MET A 1 -20.06 -3.13 -10.28
CA MET A 1 -18.65 -2.72 -10.05
C MET A 1 -18.39 -1.49 -10.91
N ALA A 2 -17.72 -0.47 -10.38
CA ALA A 2 -17.32 0.69 -11.17
C ALA A 2 -16.05 0.37 -11.96
N GLN A 3 -15.98 0.80 -13.23
CA GLN A 3 -14.80 0.68 -14.07
C GLN A 3 -14.17 2.06 -14.22
N ILE A 4 -12.85 2.14 -14.03
CA ILE A 4 -12.06 3.36 -14.25
C ILE A 4 -11.05 3.11 -15.36
N THR A 5 -10.83 4.11 -16.20
CA THR A 5 -9.76 4.13 -17.19
C THR A 5 -8.79 5.23 -16.77
N ILE A 6 -7.52 4.86 -16.56
CA ILE A 6 -6.46 5.76 -16.14
C ILE A 6 -5.33 5.70 -17.15
N TYR A 7 -4.68 6.83 -17.41
CA TYR A 7 -3.48 6.88 -18.21
C TYR A 7 -2.27 6.66 -17.30
N LEU A 8 -1.39 5.75 -17.70
CA LEU A 8 -0.12 5.49 -17.05
C LEU A 8 0.96 5.70 -18.11
N ASP A 9 1.96 6.48 -17.77
CA ASP A 9 3.19 6.60 -18.56
C ASP A 9 3.93 5.25 -18.66
N ASP A 10 4.80 5.15 -19.66
CA ASP A 10 5.50 3.91 -20.00
C ASP A 10 6.34 3.36 -18.85
N GLU A 11 6.96 4.23 -18.06
CA GLU A 11 7.76 3.84 -16.90
C GLU A 11 6.87 3.22 -15.80
N LEU A 12 5.75 3.87 -15.49
CA LEU A 12 4.83 3.41 -14.46
C LEU A 12 4.18 2.07 -14.82
N ILE A 13 3.78 1.88 -16.08
CA ILE A 13 3.19 0.59 -16.50
C ILE A 13 4.20 -0.57 -16.43
N GLN A 14 5.50 -0.32 -16.64
CA GLN A 14 6.53 -1.34 -16.45
C GLN A 14 6.67 -1.73 -14.98
N GLN A 15 6.66 -0.73 -14.08
CA GLN A 15 6.71 -0.99 -12.63
C GLN A 15 5.49 -1.80 -12.16
N VAL A 16 4.30 -1.47 -12.66
CA VAL A 16 3.06 -2.23 -12.37
C VAL A 16 3.20 -3.68 -12.84
N LYS A 17 3.67 -3.90 -14.07
CA LYS A 17 3.86 -5.26 -14.62
C LYS A 17 4.83 -6.08 -13.76
N GLN A 18 5.97 -5.50 -13.40
CA GLN A 18 6.98 -6.17 -12.58
C GLN A 18 6.43 -6.50 -11.20
N SER A 19 5.81 -5.52 -10.52
CA SER A 19 5.28 -5.70 -9.17
C SER A 19 4.13 -6.71 -9.12
N ALA A 20 3.26 -6.71 -10.12
CA ALA A 20 2.18 -7.69 -10.24
C ALA A 20 2.72 -9.12 -10.46
N ALA A 21 3.77 -9.26 -11.28
CA ALA A 21 4.43 -10.55 -11.52
C ALA A 21 5.11 -11.10 -10.25
N GLU A 22 5.81 -10.23 -9.51
CA GLU A 22 6.43 -10.58 -8.22
C GLU A 22 5.40 -11.00 -7.17
N ALA A 23 4.29 -10.28 -7.11
CA ALA A 23 3.16 -10.59 -6.22
C ALA A 23 2.28 -11.76 -6.71
N LYS A 24 2.54 -12.31 -7.91
CA LYS A 24 1.78 -13.40 -8.56
C LYS A 24 0.28 -13.11 -8.69
N VAL A 25 -0.07 -11.85 -8.97
CA VAL A 25 -1.46 -11.40 -9.18
C VAL A 25 -1.59 -10.68 -10.52
N SER A 26 -2.82 -10.40 -10.95
CA SER A 26 -3.04 -9.58 -12.15
C SER A 26 -2.70 -8.11 -11.89
N GLN A 27 -2.38 -7.36 -12.95
CA GLN A 27 -2.08 -5.92 -12.85
C GLN A 27 -3.25 -5.13 -12.24
N SER A 28 -4.50 -5.44 -12.64
CA SER A 28 -5.68 -4.77 -12.10
C SER A 28 -5.91 -5.09 -10.62
N GLN A 29 -5.64 -6.33 -10.19
CA GLN A 29 -5.70 -6.70 -8.79
C GLN A 29 -4.62 -5.99 -7.98
N TRP A 30 -3.39 -5.98 -8.50
CA TRP A 30 -2.27 -5.29 -7.87
C TRP A 30 -2.55 -3.78 -7.67
N ILE A 31 -3.06 -3.10 -8.70
CA ILE A 31 -3.46 -1.68 -8.60
C ILE A 31 -4.60 -1.50 -7.58
N ALA A 32 -5.60 -2.38 -7.59
CA ALA A 32 -6.71 -2.29 -6.62
C ALA A 32 -6.23 -2.46 -5.18
N ASP A 33 -5.29 -3.38 -4.93
CA ASP A 33 -4.70 -3.59 -3.62
C ASP A 33 -3.81 -2.41 -3.19
N LEU A 34 -3.05 -1.83 -4.12
CA LEU A 34 -2.29 -0.60 -3.87
C LEU A 34 -3.21 0.56 -3.45
N ILE A 35 -4.33 0.75 -4.16
CA ILE A 35 -5.32 1.78 -3.82
C ILE A 35 -5.90 1.51 -2.42
N ARG A 36 -6.26 0.26 -2.10
CA ARG A 36 -6.74 -0.09 -0.75
C ARG A 36 -5.71 0.25 0.32
N GLN A 37 -4.45 -0.12 0.10
CA GLN A 37 -3.35 0.17 1.04
C GLN A 37 -3.16 1.68 1.24
N HIS A 38 -3.27 2.47 0.17
CA HIS A 38 -3.11 3.92 0.28
C HIS A 38 -4.35 4.62 0.89
N CYS A 39 -5.55 4.09 0.64
CA CYS A 39 -6.80 4.57 1.24
C CYS A 39 -7.02 4.06 2.67
N HIS A 40 -6.14 3.20 3.20
CA HIS A 40 -6.17 2.83 4.61
C HIS A 40 -5.77 4.05 5.44
N THR A 41 -6.75 4.82 5.88
CA THR A 41 -6.59 6.00 6.73
C THR A 41 -6.33 5.64 8.20
N ASP A 42 -6.51 4.37 8.56
CA ASP A 42 -6.30 3.87 9.92
C ASP A 42 -4.91 3.29 10.09
N TRP A 43 -4.25 3.71 11.17
CA TRP A 43 -3.01 3.10 11.61
C TRP A 43 -3.24 1.60 11.90
N PRO A 44 -2.36 0.70 11.42
CA PRO A 44 -2.43 -0.71 11.75
C PRO A 44 -2.53 -0.90 13.26
N LEU A 45 -3.28 -1.90 13.72
CA LEU A 45 -3.51 -2.15 15.15
C LEU A 45 -2.18 -2.20 15.93
N ALA A 46 -1.17 -2.88 15.37
CA ALA A 46 0.17 -2.93 15.95
C ALA A 46 0.79 -1.55 16.21
N VAL A 47 0.56 -0.57 15.33
CA VAL A 47 1.06 0.81 15.54
C VAL A 47 0.23 1.56 16.58
N ARG A 48 -1.07 1.28 16.64
CA ARG A 48 -1.95 1.84 17.69
C ARG A 48 -1.61 1.27 19.08
N GLU A 49 -1.24 0.01 19.17
CA GLU A 49 -0.81 -0.64 20.43
C GLU A 49 0.56 -0.17 20.89
N LEU A 50 1.43 0.26 19.95
CA LEU A 50 2.70 0.87 20.28
C LEU A 50 2.56 2.29 20.85
N ALA A 51 1.43 2.96 20.64
CA ALA A 51 1.18 4.28 21.21
C ALA A 51 1.04 4.19 22.75
N GLY A 52 2.04 4.69 23.47
CA GLY A 52 2.11 4.61 24.93
C GLY A 52 2.84 3.36 25.47
N SER A 53 3.39 2.51 24.60
CA SER A 53 4.19 1.34 25.00
C SER A 53 5.62 1.69 25.47
N TRP A 54 6.07 2.93 25.28
CA TRP A 54 7.35 3.38 25.86
C TRP A 54 7.19 3.68 27.35
N ASN A 55 7.63 2.73 28.18
CA ASN A 55 7.67 2.88 29.64
C ASN A 55 8.76 3.86 30.10
N VAL A 56 9.77 4.12 29.27
CA VAL A 56 10.87 5.05 29.56
C VAL A 56 11.30 5.69 28.23
N PHE A 57 11.19 7.02 28.14
CA PHE A 57 11.76 7.77 27.03
C PHE A 57 13.28 7.91 27.31
N PRO A 58 14.18 7.66 26.34
CA PRO A 58 15.60 7.79 26.59
C PRO A 58 15.92 9.25 26.93
N GLU A 59 16.40 9.47 28.17
CA GLU A 59 16.93 10.74 28.63
C GLU A 59 18.27 10.99 27.94
N GLN A 60 18.46 12.20 27.41
CA GLN A 60 19.63 12.62 26.63
C GLN A 60 20.93 12.57 27.43
#